data_AF-A0A8B8F997-F1
#
_entry.id   AF-A0A8B8F997-F1
#
_cell.length_a   1.000
_cell.length_b   1.000
_cell.length_c   1.000
_cell.angle_alpha   90.00
_cell.angle_beta   90.00
_cell.angle_gamma   90.00
#
_symmetry.space_group_name_H-M   'P 1'
#
loop_
_entity.id
_entity.type
_entity.pdbx_description
1 polymer ?
#
loop_
_entity_poly.entity_id
_entity_poly.type
_entity_poly.pdbx_seq_one_letter_code
_entity_poly.pdbx_strand_id
1 'polypeptide(L)'
;MVSCPICSLTVKRSQSNLTCNNCKHLFHPECVSLKKEDVDFLTSANKLWTCQNCTKSMKILQQSDFSNSPVSSQSSDKHFDSTDLKRILSSLDDVRAEQSKLFDLVNNQSKKLDVLDNKFTC
;
A
#
# COMPACT_ATOMS: atom_id res chain seq x y z
N MET A 1 -31.31 -8.88 -22.39
CA MET A 1 -30.88 -9.77 -21.29
C MET A 1 -29.38 -9.60 -21.12
N VAL A 2 -28.88 -9.34 -19.92
CA VAL A 2 -27.43 -9.20 -19.69
C VAL A 2 -26.89 -10.57 -19.32
N SER A 3 -25.89 -11.05 -20.05
CA SER A 3 -25.23 -12.33 -19.79
C SER A 3 -23.92 -12.12 -19.02
N CYS A 4 -23.58 -13.07 -18.15
CA CYS A 4 -22.31 -13.09 -17.45
C CYS A 4 -21.22 -13.51 -18.45
N PRO A 5 -20.13 -12.75 -18.63
CA PRO A 5 -19.04 -13.11 -19.55
C PRO A 5 -18.28 -14.40 -19.18
N ILE A 6 -18.43 -14.89 -17.94
CA ILE A 6 -17.68 -16.04 -17.41
C ILE A 6 -18.42 -17.35 -17.65
N CYS A 7 -19.75 -17.36 -17.45
CA CYS A 7 -20.57 -18.57 -17.62
C CYS A 7 -21.55 -18.50 -18.77
N SER A 8 -21.63 -17.36 -19.49
CA SER A 8 -22.58 -17.10 -20.58
C SER A 8 -24.06 -17.23 -20.20
N LEU A 9 -24.37 -17.43 -18.92
CA LEU A 9 -25.73 -17.52 -18.40
C LEU A 9 -26.31 -16.12 -18.17
N THR A 10 -27.64 -16.01 -18.31
CA THR A 10 -28.36 -14.74 -18.12
C THR A 10 -28.34 -14.35 -16.64
N VAL A 11 -27.88 -13.13 -16.38
CA VAL A 11 -27.83 -12.56 -15.03
C VAL A 11 -29.24 -12.14 -14.62
N LYS A 12 -29.83 -12.83 -13.63
CA LYS A 12 -31.14 -12.46 -13.06
C LYS A 12 -30.98 -11.27 -12.12
N ARG A 13 -31.83 -10.25 -12.30
CA ARG A 13 -31.85 -9.01 -11.51
C ARG A 13 -32.14 -9.21 -10.01
N SER A 14 -32.53 -10.42 -9.60
CA SER A 14 -32.93 -10.77 -8.23
C SER A 14 -31.79 -11.31 -7.36
N GLN A 15 -30.58 -11.48 -7.89
CA GLN A 15 -29.40 -11.89 -7.10
C GLN A 15 -28.39 -10.75 -7.00
N SER A 16 -27.53 -10.77 -5.97
CA SER A 16 -26.50 -9.78 -5.70
C SER A 16 -25.48 -9.74 -6.84
N ASN A 17 -25.75 -8.95 -7.86
CA ASN A 17 -24.94 -8.88 -9.08
C ASN A 17 -23.85 -7.82 -8.93
N LEU A 18 -22.65 -8.14 -9.39
CA LEU A 18 -21.53 -7.20 -9.41
C LEU A 18 -21.45 -6.54 -10.77
N THR A 19 -21.42 -5.21 -10.78
CA THR A 19 -21.19 -4.43 -12.01
C THR A 19 -19.74 -3.99 -12.04
N CYS A 20 -19.02 -4.36 -13.09
CA CYS A 20 -17.66 -3.87 -13.27
C CYS A 20 -17.68 -2.39 -13.67
N ASN A 21 -16.94 -1.54 -12.96
CA ASN A 21 -16.84 -0.12 -13.29
C ASN A 21 -16.23 0.16 -14.67
N ASN A 22 -15.26 -0.68 -15.10
CA ASN A 22 -14.52 -0.45 -16.34
C ASN A 22 -15.26 -0.94 -17.60
N CYS A 23 -15.74 -2.19 -17.58
CA CYS A 23 -16.42 -2.77 -18.74
C CYS A 23 -17.95 -2.71 -18.67
N LYS A 24 -18.51 -2.20 -17.55
CA LYS A 24 -19.96 -2.09 -17.29
C LYS A 24 -20.74 -3.41 -17.45
N HIS A 25 -20.04 -4.54 -17.52
CA HIS A 25 -20.66 -5.86 -17.57
C HIS A 25 -21.06 -6.32 -16.18
N LEU A 26 -22.14 -7.12 -16.14
CA LEU A 26 -22.66 -7.75 -14.93
C LEU A 26 -22.06 -9.15 -14.78
N PHE A 27 -21.62 -9.46 -13.58
CA PHE A 27 -21.03 -10.75 -13.22
C PHE A 27 -21.77 -11.33 -12.03
N HIS A 28 -21.91 -12.66 -12.03
CA HIS A 28 -22.33 -13.37 -10.84
C HIS A 28 -21.18 -13.37 -9.82
N PRO A 29 -21.46 -13.21 -8.52
CA PRO A 29 -20.44 -13.22 -7.48
C PRO A 29 -19.71 -14.57 -7.41
N GLU A 30 -20.44 -15.67 -7.63
CA GLU A 30 -19.88 -17.02 -7.68
C GLU A 30 -18.93 -17.23 -8.87
N CYS A 31 -19.22 -16.62 -10.02
CA CYS A 31 -18.34 -16.67 -11.19
C CYS A 31 -17.01 -15.93 -10.98
N VAL A 32 -16.93 -15.02 -10.01
CA VAL A 32 -15.71 -14.28 -9.68
C VAL A 32 -15.12 -14.73 -8.33
N SER A 33 -15.58 -15.87 -7.80
CA SER A 33 -15.17 -16.42 -6.51
C SER A 33 -15.28 -15.41 -5.35
N LEU A 34 -16.25 -14.49 -5.42
CA LEU A 34 -16.56 -13.54 -4.36
C LEU A 34 -17.68 -14.11 -3.49
N LYS A 35 -17.49 -14.04 -2.18
CA LYS A 35 -18.53 -14.43 -1.24
C LYS A 35 -19.57 -13.33 -1.16
N LYS A 36 -20.79 -13.70 -0.74
CA LYS A 36 -21.88 -12.73 -0.53
C LYS A 36 -21.50 -11.63 0.46
N GLU A 37 -20.73 -11.96 1.51
CA GLU A 37 -20.19 -11.00 2.48
C GLU A 37 -19.36 -9.90 1.83
N ASP A 38 -18.53 -10.25 0.84
CA ASP A 38 -17.71 -9.28 0.11
C ASP A 38 -18.56 -8.39 -0.80
N VAL A 39 -19.61 -8.94 -1.40
CA VAL A 39 -20.55 -8.18 -2.25
C VAL A 39 -21.35 -7.18 -1.40
N ASP A 40 -21.81 -7.62 -0.22
CA ASP A 40 -22.53 -6.78 0.73
C ASP A 40 -21.62 -5.68 1.27
N PHE A 41 -20.35 -5.99 1.55
CA PHE A 41 -19.36 -4.99 1.93
C PHE A 41 -19.10 -3.97 0.80
N LEU A 42 -18.92 -4.42 -0.44
CA LEU A 42 -18.70 -3.53 -1.59
C LEU A 42 -19.91 -2.60 -1.82
N THR A 43 -21.11 -3.15 -1.67
CA THR A 43 -22.37 -2.39 -1.81
C THR A 43 -22.53 -1.40 -0.66
N SER A 44 -22.28 -1.82 0.58
CA SER A 44 -22.39 -0.98 1.79
C SER A 44 -21.33 0.12 1.84
N ALA A 45 -20.11 -0.19 1.40
CA ALA A 45 -18.99 0.76 1.35
C ALA A 45 -19.03 1.66 0.10
N ASN A 46 -20.04 1.50 -0.77
CA ASN A 46 -20.15 2.18 -2.07
C ASN A 46 -18.83 2.13 -2.87
N LYS A 47 -18.14 0.99 -2.80
CA LYS A 47 -16.80 0.83 -3.37
C LYS A 47 -16.92 0.26 -4.77
N LEU A 48 -16.23 0.89 -5.71
CA LEU A 48 -16.22 0.46 -7.11
C LEU A 48 -15.53 -0.90 -7.23
N TRP A 49 -16.18 -1.83 -7.92
CA TRP A 49 -15.63 -3.15 -8.22
C TRP A 49 -15.20 -3.25 -9.68
N THR A 50 -14.09 -3.92 -9.93
CA THR A 50 -13.56 -4.15 -11.28
C THR A 50 -13.32 -5.63 -11.54
N CYS A 51 -13.68 -6.08 -12.74
CA CYS A 51 -13.52 -7.46 -13.18
C CYS A 51 -12.04 -7.87 -13.23
N GLN A 52 -11.70 -9.13 -12.96
CA GLN A 52 -10.30 -9.59 -13.03
C GLN A 52 -9.66 -9.33 -14.41
N ASN A 53 -10.43 -9.44 -15.50
CA ASN A 53 -9.93 -9.16 -16.85
C ASN A 53 -9.54 -7.68 -17.01
N CYS A 54 -10.31 -6.79 -16.38
CA CYS A 54 -10.13 -5.35 -16.34
C CYS A 54 -8.93 -4.97 -15.45
N THR A 55 -8.80 -5.62 -14.29
CA THR A 55 -7.66 -5.44 -13.39
C THR A 55 -6.36 -5.96 -14.01
N LYS A 56 -6.40 -7.07 -14.75
CA LYS A 56 -5.24 -7.60 -15.49
C LYS A 56 -4.82 -6.66 -16.62
N SER A 57 -5.76 -6.16 -17.42
CA SER A 57 -5.45 -5.19 -18.48
C SER A 57 -4.92 -3.86 -17.92
N MET A 58 -5.42 -3.41 -16.77
CA MET A 58 -4.86 -2.24 -16.08
C MET A 58 -3.44 -2.48 -15.55
N LYS A 59 -3.14 -3.68 -15.03
CA LYS A 59 -1.78 -4.07 -14.64
C LYS A 59 -0.83 -4.21 -15.84
N ILE A 60 -1.33 -4.70 -16.97
CA ILE A 60 -0.54 -4.84 -18.20
C ILE A 60 -0.20 -3.46 -18.77
N LEU A 61 -1.17 -2.54 -18.81
CA LEU A 61 -0.92 -1.14 -19.18
C LEU A 61 0.09 -0.46 -18.24
N GLN A 62 -0.01 -0.71 -16.93
CA GLN A 62 0.97 -0.21 -15.96
C GLN A 62 2.36 -0.87 -16.07
N GLN A 63 2.49 -2.04 -16.70
CA GLN A 63 3.78 -2.70 -16.92
C GLN A 63 4.38 -2.38 -18.29
N SER A 64 3.57 -2.07 -19.31
CA SER A 64 4.05 -1.64 -20.63
C SER A 64 4.57 -0.20 -20.66
N ASP A 65 4.29 0.59 -19.62
CA ASP A 65 4.74 1.98 -19.48
C ASP A 65 5.99 2.13 -18.59
N PHE A 66 6.74 1.05 -18.32
CA PHE A 66 8.15 1.15 -17.89
C PHE A 66 9.08 1.39 -19.09
N SER A 67 8.74 2.38 -19.90
CA SER A 67 9.70 3.08 -20.76
C SER A 67 9.72 4.53 -20.26
N ASN A 68 10.89 4.93 -19.74
CA ASN A 68 11.20 6.17 -19.03
C ASN A 68 10.48 7.44 -19.53
N SER A 69 9.22 7.67 -19.13
CA SER A 69 8.58 8.99 -19.15
C SER A 69 7.36 9.04 -18.20
N PRO A 70 7.21 10.11 -17.40
CA PRO A 70 6.21 10.17 -16.34
C PRO A 70 4.84 10.55 -16.90
N VAL A 71 3.84 9.69 -16.69
CA VAL A 71 2.43 9.97 -17.03
C VAL A 71 1.74 10.68 -15.87
N SER A 72 1.23 11.87 -16.17
CA SER A 72 0.38 12.69 -15.31
C SER A 72 -1.08 12.20 -15.38
N SER A 73 -1.73 12.06 -14.22
CA SER A 73 -3.19 12.06 -14.07
C SER A 73 -3.52 12.90 -12.83
N GLN A 74 -4.17 14.03 -13.08
CA GLN A 74 -4.31 15.17 -12.18
C GLN A 74 -5.41 14.93 -11.13
N SER A 75 -5.04 14.92 -9.85
CA SER A 75 -5.93 15.28 -8.74
C SER A 75 -5.10 15.63 -7.51
N SER A 76 -5.05 16.93 -7.21
CA SER A 76 -4.39 17.58 -6.07
C SER A 76 -2.87 17.41 -6.03
N ASP A 77 -2.18 18.47 -6.45
CA ASP A 77 -0.76 18.73 -6.24
C ASP A 77 -0.33 18.41 -4.80
N LYS A 78 0.23 17.21 -4.62
CA LYS A 78 1.28 17.00 -3.63
C LYS A 78 2.40 16.34 -4.38
N HIS A 79 3.26 17.19 -4.95
CA HIS A 79 4.62 16.85 -5.32
C HIS A 79 5.18 16.08 -4.12
N PHE A 80 5.17 14.74 -4.18
CA PHE A 80 5.83 13.92 -3.18
C PHE A 80 7.31 14.12 -3.46
N ASP A 81 7.79 15.22 -2.92
CA ASP A 81 9.02 15.86 -3.28
C ASP A 81 10.14 14.89 -2.90
N SER A 82 10.97 14.53 -3.87
CA SER A 82 12.17 13.71 -3.62
C SER A 82 13.00 14.29 -2.46
N THR A 83 12.88 15.61 -2.23
CA THR A 83 13.43 16.32 -1.08
C THR A 83 12.89 15.85 0.27
N ASP A 84 11.63 15.46 0.40
CA ASP A 84 11.07 14.93 1.66
C ASP A 84 11.68 13.56 2.00
N LEU A 85 11.79 12.67 1.02
CA LEU A 85 12.50 11.40 1.21
C LEU A 85 13.97 11.62 1.58
N LYS A 86 14.64 12.54 0.90
CA LYS A 86 16.04 12.88 1.19
C LYS A 86 16.19 13.47 2.60
N ARG A 87 15.24 14.29 3.03
CA ARG A 87 15.21 14.89 4.37
C ARG A 87 14.96 13.86 5.46
N ILE A 88 14.09 12.88 5.21
CA ILE A 88 13.88 11.73 6.10
C ILE A 88 15.18 10.92 6.24
N LEU A 89 15.85 10.62 5.13
CA LEU A 89 17.12 9.89 5.15
C LEU A 89 18.20 10.64 5.94
N SER A 90 18.38 11.94 5.71
CA SER A 90 19.32 12.74 6.49
C SER A 90 18.98 12.78 7.98
N SER A 91 17.69 12.89 8.32
CA SER A 91 17.25 12.88 9.72
C SER A 91 17.55 11.55 10.42
N LEU A 92 17.45 10.42 9.69
CA LEU A 92 17.79 9.10 10.23
C LEU A 92 19.30 8.94 10.47
N ASP A 93 20.14 9.51 9.61
CA ASP A 93 21.60 9.53 9.78
C ASP A 93 22.00 10.40 10.99
N ASP A 94 21.38 11.56 11.16
CA ASP A 94 21.61 12.43 12.31
C ASP A 94 21.23 11.74 13.63
N VAL A 95 20.04 11.10 13.69
CA VAL A 95 19.62 10.33 14.86
C VAL A 95 20.58 9.20 15.17
N ARG A 96 21.07 8.49 14.15
CA ARG A 96 22.07 7.43 14.33
C ARG A 96 23.37 7.97 14.92
N ALA A 97 23.84 9.11 14.43
CA ALA A 97 25.06 9.75 14.92
C ALA A 97 24.90 10.22 16.38
N GLU A 98 23.75 10.78 16.74
CA GLU A 98 23.44 11.17 18.12
C GLU A 98 23.38 9.95 19.06
N GLN A 99 22.74 8.85 18.63
CA GLN A 99 22.71 7.62 19.41
C GLN A 99 24.10 7.05 19.67
N SER A 100 25.00 7.11 18.67
CA SER A 100 26.39 6.67 18.85
C SER A 100 27.13 7.52 19.88
N LYS A 101 26.98 8.85 19.84
CA LYS A 101 27.60 9.76 20.81
C LYS A 101 27.10 9.51 22.23
N LEU A 102 25.80 9.28 22.39
CA LEU A 102 25.20 8.96 23.69
C LEU A 102 25.74 7.63 24.23
N PHE A 103 25.85 6.62 23.37
CA PHE A 103 26.42 5.33 23.74
C PHE A 103 27.88 5.48 24.22
N ASP A 104 28.70 6.22 23.49
CA ASP A 104 30.10 6.47 23.87
C ASP A 104 30.20 7.23 25.20
N LEU A 105 29.31 8.20 25.42
CA LEU A 105 29.29 9.01 26.64
C LEU A 105 28.88 8.17 27.86
N VAL A 106 27.85 7.33 27.73
CA VAL A 106 27.44 6.37 28.77
C VAL A 106 28.58 5.40 29.05
N ASN A 107 29.17 4.80 28.03
CA ASN A 107 30.28 3.86 28.18
C ASN A 107 31.51 4.51 28.87
N ASN A 108 31.81 5.78 28.55
CA ASN A 108 32.88 6.52 29.20
C ASN A 108 32.56 6.81 30.67
N GLN A 109 31.31 7.18 30.98
CA GLN A 109 30.87 7.38 32.36
C GLN A 109 30.91 6.09 33.18
N SER A 110 30.45 4.97 32.63
CA SER A 110 30.53 3.65 33.29
C SER A 110 31.97 3.29 33.64
N LYS A 111 32.91 3.46 32.70
CA LYS A 111 34.35 3.21 32.96
C LYS A 111 34.92 4.11 34.06
N LYS A 112 34.50 5.38 34.12
CA LYS A 112 34.93 6.29 35.19
C LYS A 112 34.39 5.87 36.55
N LEU A 113 33.17 5.34 36.58
CA LEU A 113 32.54 4.82 37.78
C LEU A 113 33.25 3.55 38.28
N ASP A 114 33.56 2.62 37.38
CA ASP A 114 34.37 1.42 37.70
C ASP A 114 35.75 1.80 38.28
N VAL A 115 36.41 2.82 37.72
CA VAL A 115 37.70 3.30 38.24
C VAL A 115 37.57 3.92 39.64
N LEU A 116 36.46 4.60 39.92
CA LEU A 116 36.19 5.15 41.25
C LEU A 116 35.91 4.04 42.27
N ASP A 117 35.04 3.08 41.94
CA ASP A 117 34.74 1.95 42.83
C ASP A 117 35.99 1.14 43.18
N ASN A 118 36.86 0.88 42.19
CA ASN A 118 38.16 0.21 42.43
C ASN A 118 39.14 1.03 43.29
N LYS A 119 38.98 2.35 43.36
CA LYS A 119 39.83 3.23 44.19
C LYS A 119 39.36 3.29 45.66
N PHE A 120 38.07 3.06 45.91
CA PHE A 120 37.48 3.04 47.25
C PHE A 120 37.47 1.64 47.90
N THR A 121 37.88 0.61 47.16
CA THR A 121 37.95 -0.79 47.63
C THR A 121 39.36 -1.28 47.99
N CYS A 122 40.35 -0.36 48.04
CA CYS A 122 41.70 -0.59 48.55
C CYS A 122 41.90 0.03 49.94
#